data_AF-A0A8D2GEL1-F1
#
_entry.id   AF-A0A8D2GEL1-F1
#
_cell.length_a   1.000
_cell.length_b   1.000
_cell.length_c   1.000
_cell.angle_alpha   90.00
_cell.angle_beta   90.00
_cell.angle_gamma   90.00
#
_symmetry.space_group_name_H-M   'P 1'
#
loop_
_entity.id
_entity.type
_entity.pdbx_description
1 polymer ?
#
loop_
_entity_poly.entity_id
_entity_poly.type
_entity_poly.pdbx_seq_one_letter_code
_entity_poly.pdbx_strand_id
1 'polypeptide(L)'
;MRKTQLWGLLWMLFVSELGAATELTEEKYEYKEGQTLEVKCDYTLQKYAYSRKAWQKMEGKMPKILAKTERPSEDFHRVQVGRITLEDYPDRGLLQVQMTNLQVEDSGLYQCVIYQHPKESHMLFNPIRLVVTKGFLCSILSLSWLVDS
;
A
#
# COMPACT_ATOMS: atom_id res chain seq x y z
N MET A 1 -40.42 -43.13 37.48
CA MET A 1 -39.28 -42.54 38.21
C MET A 1 -38.48 -41.70 37.22
N ARG A 2 -38.18 -40.45 37.62
CA ARG A 2 -37.18 -39.47 37.12
C ARG A 2 -36.31 -39.97 35.94
N LYS A 3 -36.14 -39.18 34.89
CA LYS A 3 -35.21 -38.04 34.93
C LYS A 3 -35.69 -36.91 34.02
N THR A 4 -36.09 -35.85 34.69
CA THR A 4 -36.29 -34.49 34.20
C THR A 4 -35.12 -34.01 33.34
N GLN A 5 -35.48 -33.33 32.26
CA GLN A 5 -34.63 -32.60 31.32
C GLN A 5 -33.55 -31.77 32.03
N LEU A 6 -32.37 -32.34 32.18
CA LEU A 6 -31.13 -31.60 32.50
C LEU A 6 -30.45 -31.07 31.22
N TRP A 7 -31.09 -31.22 30.05
CA TRP A 7 -30.48 -30.88 28.77
C TRP A 7 -30.58 -29.38 28.42
N GLY A 8 -31.37 -28.61 29.18
CA GLY A 8 -31.63 -27.19 28.89
C GLY A 8 -30.59 -26.19 29.43
N LEU A 9 -29.62 -26.64 30.23
CA LEU A 9 -28.62 -25.73 30.86
C LEU A 9 -27.22 -25.79 30.24
N LEU A 10 -26.98 -26.69 29.28
CA LEU A 10 -25.67 -26.80 28.61
C LEU A 10 -25.61 -26.05 27.25
N TRP A 11 -26.68 -25.37 26.85
CA TRP A 11 -26.74 -24.61 25.60
C TRP A 11 -26.51 -23.10 25.77
N MET A 12 -26.22 -22.63 26.98
CA MET A 12 -25.95 -21.22 27.28
C MET A 12 -24.45 -20.86 27.25
N LEU A 13 -23.59 -21.73 26.72
CA LEU A 13 -22.15 -21.47 26.53
C LEU A 13 -21.76 -21.38 25.05
N PHE A 14 -22.68 -20.99 24.18
CA PHE A 14 -22.27 -20.38 22.91
C PHE A 14 -21.77 -18.97 23.21
N VAL A 15 -20.54 -18.93 23.74
CA VAL A 15 -19.73 -17.73 23.84
C VAL A 15 -19.64 -17.19 22.42
N SER A 16 -20.21 -16.00 22.22
CA SER A 16 -20.07 -15.25 20.99
C SER A 16 -18.57 -15.06 20.73
N GLU A 17 -17.99 -15.91 19.88
CA GLU A 17 -16.75 -15.58 19.21
C GLU A 17 -17.06 -14.41 18.28
N LEU A 18 -16.99 -13.20 18.84
CA LEU A 18 -16.78 -11.99 18.07
C LEU A 18 -15.43 -12.19 17.40
N GLY A 19 -15.46 -12.67 16.15
CA GLY A 19 -14.27 -12.76 15.32
C GLY A 19 -13.58 -11.41 15.35
N ALA A 20 -12.40 -11.34 15.95
CA ALA A 20 -11.57 -10.16 15.89
C ALA A 20 -11.23 -9.95 14.41
N ALA A 21 -11.90 -8.99 13.76
CA ALA A 21 -11.46 -8.48 12.49
C ALA A 21 -10.02 -8.00 12.72
N THR A 22 -9.07 -8.63 12.06
CA THR A 22 -7.69 -8.15 12.04
C THR A 22 -7.72 -6.81 11.31
N GLU A 23 -7.77 -5.71 12.06
CA GLU A 23 -7.53 -4.40 11.48
C GLU A 23 -6.08 -4.39 10.96
N LEU A 24 -5.93 -4.45 9.64
CA LEU A 24 -4.65 -4.19 9.00
C LEU A 24 -4.31 -2.72 9.29
N THR A 25 -3.25 -2.50 10.06
CA THR A 25 -2.79 -1.14 10.35
C THR A 25 -2.31 -0.48 9.07
N GLU A 26 -3.01 0.54 8.59
CA GLU A 26 -2.59 1.33 7.42
C GLU A 26 -1.50 2.33 7.83
N GLU A 27 -0.45 2.45 7.02
CA GLU A 27 0.54 3.52 7.17
C GLU A 27 0.12 4.75 6.38
N LYS A 28 0.06 5.91 7.04
CA LYS A 28 -0.40 7.16 6.42
C LYS A 28 0.78 7.99 5.92
N TYR A 29 0.72 8.38 4.65
CA TYR A 29 1.71 9.21 3.97
C TYR A 29 1.02 10.48 3.46
N GLU A 30 1.45 11.65 3.92
CA GLU A 30 0.87 12.94 3.53
C GLU A 30 1.87 13.75 2.70
N TYR A 31 1.45 14.14 1.50
CA TYR A 31 2.26 14.91 0.56
C TYR A 31 1.47 16.08 -0.05
N LYS A 32 2.22 17.01 -0.62
CA LYS A 32 1.72 18.06 -1.51
C LYS A 32 1.88 17.65 -2.96
N GLU A 33 0.97 18.15 -3.78
CA GLU A 33 1.04 18.04 -5.24
C GLU A 33 2.40 18.50 -5.76
N GLY A 34 2.96 17.79 -6.73
CA GLY A 34 4.29 17.99 -7.29
C GLY A 34 5.43 17.30 -6.52
N GLN A 35 5.22 16.87 -5.27
CA GLN A 35 6.26 16.13 -4.52
C GLN A 35 6.48 14.71 -5.05
N THR A 36 7.50 14.04 -4.52
CA THR A 36 7.83 12.64 -4.82
C THR A 36 7.62 11.79 -3.58
N LEU A 37 6.80 10.74 -3.72
CA LEU A 37 6.66 9.68 -2.73
C LEU A 37 7.87 8.75 -2.81
N GLU A 38 8.43 8.38 -1.66
CA GLU A 38 9.41 7.29 -1.54
C GLU A 38 8.92 6.32 -0.46
N VAL A 39 8.80 5.05 -0.82
CA VAL A 39 8.34 3.97 0.06
C VAL A 39 9.36 2.85 0.02
N LYS A 40 9.68 2.31 1.20
CA LYS A 40 10.58 1.17 1.37
C LYS A 40 9.77 -0.03 1.85
N CYS A 41 9.89 -1.13 1.13
CA CYS A 41 9.15 -2.35 1.35
C CYS A 41 10.12 -3.54 1.53
N ASP A 42 10.55 -3.81 2.77
CA ASP A 42 11.31 -5.00 3.21
C ASP A 42 10.55 -6.36 3.11
N TYR A 43 11.08 -7.31 2.37
CA TYR A 43 10.53 -8.66 2.26
C TYR A 43 11.51 -9.71 2.76
N THR A 44 10.98 -10.88 3.13
CA THR A 44 11.81 -12.02 3.54
C THR A 44 12.69 -12.49 2.38
N LEU A 45 13.99 -12.15 2.44
CA LEU A 45 15.05 -12.51 1.51
C LEU A 45 14.97 -13.96 1.01
N GLN A 46 15.05 -14.91 1.95
CA GLN A 46 15.10 -16.35 1.66
C GLN A 46 13.89 -16.86 0.88
N LYS A 47 12.75 -16.16 0.98
CA LYS A 47 11.48 -16.58 0.36
C LYS A 47 11.21 -15.83 -0.95
N TYR A 48 11.61 -14.57 -1.02
CA TYR A 48 11.09 -13.64 -2.03
C TYR A 48 12.16 -12.90 -2.84
N ALA A 49 13.45 -13.14 -2.62
CA ALA A 49 14.54 -12.51 -3.40
C ALA A 49 14.29 -12.60 -4.92
N TYR A 50 13.99 -13.80 -5.45
CA TYR A 50 13.76 -14.02 -6.88
C TYR A 50 12.29 -13.92 -7.31
N SER A 51 11.41 -13.41 -6.44
CA SER A 51 10.00 -13.21 -6.76
C SER A 51 9.78 -11.87 -7.43
N ARG A 52 8.91 -11.83 -8.44
CA ARG A 52 8.41 -10.56 -9.00
C ARG A 52 7.69 -9.78 -7.91
N LYS A 53 7.88 -8.46 -7.90
CA LYS A 53 7.19 -7.53 -7.01
C LYS A 53 6.29 -6.61 -7.83
N ALA A 54 5.26 -6.09 -7.21
CA ALA A 54 4.40 -5.10 -7.84
C ALA A 54 3.99 -4.00 -6.86
N TRP A 55 3.79 -2.82 -7.42
CA TRP A 55 3.13 -1.70 -6.77
C TRP A 55 1.69 -1.62 -7.28
N GLN A 56 0.75 -1.70 -6.34
CA GLN A 56 -0.68 -1.78 -6.64
C GLN A 56 -1.44 -0.64 -5.97
N LYS A 57 -2.52 -0.20 -6.63
CA LYS A 57 -3.52 0.69 -6.05
C LYS A 57 -4.81 -0.09 -5.83
N MET A 58 -5.39 0.03 -4.65
CA MET A 58 -6.67 -0.58 -4.31
C MET A 58 -7.77 0.25 -4.97
N GLU A 59 -8.30 -0.22 -6.10
CA GLU A 59 -9.39 0.41 -6.83
C GLU A 59 -10.53 -0.60 -7.04
N GLY A 60 -11.73 -0.27 -6.55
CA GLY A 60 -12.90 -1.13 -6.71
C GLY A 60 -12.73 -2.52 -6.08
N LYS A 61 -13.14 -3.58 -6.80
CA LYS A 61 -13.10 -4.97 -6.30
C LYS A 61 -11.75 -5.67 -6.50
N MET A 62 -10.90 -5.19 -7.40
CA MET A 62 -9.62 -5.82 -7.74
C MET A 62 -8.50 -4.79 -7.77
N PRO A 63 -7.37 -5.03 -7.07
CA PRO A 63 -6.24 -4.11 -7.09
C PRO A 63 -5.70 -3.90 -8.52
N LYS A 64 -5.43 -2.65 -8.87
CA LYS A 64 -4.81 -2.28 -10.14
C LYS A 64 -3.29 -2.29 -9.99
N ILE A 65 -2.62 -3.08 -10.82
CA ILE A 65 -1.15 -3.09 -10.88
C ILE A 65 -0.69 -1.85 -11.64
N LEU A 66 0.09 -1.00 -10.99
CA LEU A 66 0.63 0.21 -11.59
C LEU A 66 2.04 0.01 -12.16
N ALA A 67 2.86 -0.76 -11.45
CA ALA A 67 4.20 -1.15 -11.90
C ALA A 67 4.55 -2.54 -11.34
N LYS A 68 5.43 -3.26 -12.05
CA LYS A 68 5.82 -4.63 -11.69
C LYS A 68 7.25 -4.91 -12.14
N THR A 69 8.03 -5.58 -11.30
CA THR A 69 9.37 -6.03 -11.66
C THR A 69 9.34 -7.30 -12.50
N GLU A 70 10.37 -7.50 -13.32
CA GLU A 70 10.59 -8.79 -13.98
C GLU A 70 11.17 -9.81 -13.00
N ARG A 71 11.36 -11.06 -13.44
CA ARG A 71 12.06 -12.01 -12.56
C ARG A 71 13.50 -11.53 -12.42
N PRO A 72 14.02 -11.42 -11.19
CA PRO A 72 15.40 -11.04 -11.02
C PRO A 72 16.34 -12.01 -11.75
N SER A 73 17.20 -11.46 -12.61
CA SER A 73 18.32 -12.14 -13.27
C SER A 73 19.68 -11.73 -12.68
N GLU A 74 19.70 -10.65 -11.89
CA GLU A 74 20.87 -10.00 -11.30
C GLU A 74 20.55 -9.56 -9.85
N ASP A 75 21.53 -8.97 -9.18
CA ASP A 75 21.39 -8.50 -7.79
C ASP A 75 20.67 -7.14 -7.67
N PHE A 76 20.25 -6.54 -8.79
CA PHE A 76 19.50 -5.29 -8.83
C PHE A 76 18.56 -5.24 -10.03
N HIS A 77 17.30 -4.84 -9.80
CA HIS A 77 16.32 -4.70 -10.86
C HIS A 77 15.57 -3.38 -10.75
N ARG A 78 15.71 -2.53 -11.77
CA ARG A 78 14.97 -1.28 -11.90
C ARG A 78 13.94 -1.37 -13.02
N VAL A 79 12.72 -0.96 -12.72
CA VAL A 79 11.65 -0.80 -13.71
C VAL A 79 11.03 0.58 -13.55
N GLN A 80 10.79 1.27 -14.67
CA GLN A 80 10.09 2.55 -14.68
C GLN A 80 8.84 2.47 -15.56
N VAL A 81 7.70 2.84 -14.99
CA VAL A 81 6.40 2.92 -15.67
C VAL A 81 5.82 4.30 -15.44
N GLY A 82 5.93 5.17 -16.44
CA GLY A 82 5.52 6.58 -16.32
C GLY A 82 6.25 7.29 -15.17
N ARG A 83 5.48 7.78 -14.19
CA ARG A 83 5.98 8.51 -13.01
C ARG A 83 6.47 7.59 -11.89
N ILE A 84 6.33 6.27 -12.02
CA ILE A 84 6.61 5.28 -10.98
C ILE A 84 7.91 4.54 -11.32
N THR A 85 8.82 4.46 -10.35
CA THR A 85 10.05 3.66 -10.40
C THR A 85 10.01 2.61 -9.30
N LEU A 86 10.31 1.36 -9.66
CA LEU A 86 10.56 0.27 -8.73
C LEU A 86 12.03 -0.11 -8.81
N GLU A 87 12.69 -0.14 -7.67
CA GLU A 87 14.05 -0.64 -7.51
C GLU A 87 14.02 -1.81 -6.52
N ASP A 88 14.27 -3.02 -7.03
CA ASP A 88 14.35 -4.23 -6.22
C ASP A 88 15.82 -4.51 -5.90
N TYR A 89 16.12 -4.68 -4.62
CA TYR A 89 17.42 -5.04 -4.06
C TYR A 89 17.32 -6.44 -3.39
N PRO A 90 17.41 -7.54 -4.18
CA PRO A 90 17.34 -8.91 -3.67
C PRO A 90 18.38 -9.31 -2.63
N ASP A 91 19.51 -8.60 -2.55
CA ASP A 91 20.57 -8.79 -1.55
C ASP A 91 20.17 -8.26 -0.16
N ARG A 92 19.33 -7.21 -0.14
CA ARG A 92 18.85 -6.52 1.07
C ARG A 92 17.44 -6.91 1.46
N GLY A 93 16.70 -7.50 0.52
CA GLY A 93 15.32 -7.87 0.71
C GLY A 93 14.44 -6.65 0.71
N LEU A 94 14.72 -5.69 -0.16
CA LEU A 94 14.09 -4.38 -0.15
C LEU A 94 13.57 -4.03 -1.54
N LEU A 95 12.29 -3.70 -1.63
CA LEU A 95 11.72 -3.01 -2.77
C LEU A 95 11.57 -1.52 -2.44
N GLN A 96 12.23 -0.66 -3.19
CA GLN A 96 12.03 0.78 -3.11
C GLN A 96 11.09 1.24 -4.22
N VAL A 97 10.04 1.95 -3.83
CA VAL A 97 9.03 2.52 -4.73
C VAL A 97 9.18 4.04 -4.71
N GLN A 98 9.27 4.64 -5.90
CA GLN A 98 9.22 6.09 -6.06
C GLN A 98 8.09 6.47 -7.00
N MET A 99 7.31 7.49 -6.62
CA MET A 99 6.26 8.06 -7.48
C MET A 99 6.41 9.58 -7.52
N THR A 100 6.84 10.08 -8.69
CA THR A 100 7.20 11.49 -8.90
C THR A 100 6.00 12.34 -9.28
N ASN A 101 6.13 13.66 -9.09
CA ASN A 101 5.13 14.65 -9.49
C ASN A 101 3.70 14.26 -9.08
N LEU A 102 3.52 13.96 -7.79
CA LEU A 102 2.24 13.51 -7.22
C LEU A 102 1.10 14.48 -7.57
N GLN A 103 -0.06 13.94 -7.91
CA GLN A 103 -1.29 14.69 -8.18
C GLN A 103 -2.32 14.39 -7.08
N VAL A 104 -3.30 15.27 -6.87
CA VAL A 104 -4.34 15.05 -5.84
C VAL A 104 -5.09 13.73 -6.08
N GLU A 105 -5.31 13.36 -7.34
CA GLU A 105 -5.97 12.13 -7.78
C GLU A 105 -5.14 10.86 -7.51
N ASP A 106 -3.85 11.02 -7.22
CA ASP A 106 -3.00 9.92 -6.77
C ASP A 106 -3.33 9.51 -5.32
N SER A 107 -4.13 10.28 -4.58
CA SER A 107 -4.58 9.86 -3.24
C SER A 107 -5.32 8.52 -3.30
N GLY A 108 -5.08 7.66 -2.30
CA GLY A 108 -5.67 6.32 -2.28
C GLY A 108 -4.96 5.35 -1.35
N LEU A 109 -5.38 4.09 -1.41
CA LEU A 109 -4.75 2.99 -0.70
C LEU A 109 -3.86 2.20 -1.65
N TYR A 110 -2.63 1.96 -1.26
CA TYR A 110 -1.61 1.30 -2.06
C TYR A 110 -0.98 0.13 -1.33
N GLN A 111 -0.38 -0.80 -2.07
CA GLN A 111 0.28 -1.97 -1.51
C GLN A 111 1.52 -2.38 -2.33
N CYS A 112 2.58 -2.71 -1.61
CA CYS A 112 3.69 -3.53 -2.11
C CYS A 112 3.30 -5.01 -1.98
N VAL A 113 3.42 -5.77 -3.07
CA VAL A 113 3.10 -7.20 -3.06
C VAL A 113 4.14 -8.05 -3.76
N ILE A 114 4.20 -9.32 -3.37
CA ILE A 114 4.77 -10.39 -4.18
C ILE A 114 3.77 -10.77 -5.27
N TYR A 115 4.16 -10.58 -6.53
CA TYR A 115 3.32 -10.89 -7.67
C TYR A 115 3.52 -12.35 -8.13
N GLN A 116 2.50 -13.18 -7.95
CA GLN A 116 2.53 -14.61 -8.29
C GLN A 116 1.34 -15.02 -9.16
N HIS A 117 1.18 -14.46 -10.36
CA HIS A 117 0.11 -14.94 -11.25
C HIS A 117 0.35 -16.40 -11.69
N PRO A 118 -0.64 -17.32 -11.61
CA PRO A 118 -2.08 -17.09 -11.41
C PRO A 118 -2.59 -17.11 -9.96
N LYS A 119 -1.73 -17.31 -8.96
CA LYS A 119 -2.08 -17.25 -7.53
C LYS A 119 -2.36 -15.81 -7.08
N GLU A 120 -3.11 -15.69 -5.98
CA GLU A 120 -3.29 -14.42 -5.29
C GLU A 120 -1.94 -13.85 -4.84
N SER A 121 -1.79 -12.53 -4.95
CA SER A 121 -0.56 -11.86 -4.55
C SER A 121 -0.41 -11.85 -3.03
N HIS A 122 0.78 -12.14 -2.53
CA HIS A 122 1.08 -12.04 -1.10
C HIS A 122 1.48 -10.61 -0.74
N MET A 123 0.76 -10.03 0.22
CA MET A 123 1.06 -8.71 0.75
C MET A 123 2.38 -8.71 1.51
N LEU A 124 3.25 -7.75 1.21
CA LEU A 124 4.56 -7.64 1.85
C LEU A 124 4.60 -6.66 3.02
N PHE A 125 3.75 -5.63 2.96
CA PHE A 125 3.74 -4.48 3.87
C PHE A 125 2.33 -4.15 4.31
N ASN A 126 2.24 -3.41 5.39
CA ASN A 126 1.03 -2.67 5.74
C ASN A 126 0.52 -1.84 4.55
N PRO A 127 -0.80 -1.75 4.33
CA PRO A 127 -1.32 -0.94 3.25
C PRO A 127 -0.97 0.54 3.48
N ILE A 128 -0.66 1.26 2.40
CA ILE A 128 -0.24 2.66 2.47
C ILE A 128 -1.39 3.57 2.08
N ARG A 129 -1.84 4.40 3.01
CA ARG A 129 -2.80 5.47 2.76
C ARG A 129 -2.05 6.73 2.31
N LEU A 130 -2.00 6.95 1.00
CA LEU A 130 -1.44 8.16 0.42
C LEU A 130 -2.50 9.26 0.37
N VAL A 131 -2.19 10.41 0.94
CA VAL A 131 -3.01 11.63 0.87
C VAL A 131 -2.18 12.74 0.23
N VAL A 132 -2.60 13.16 -0.97
CA VAL A 132 -1.99 14.27 -1.69
C VAL A 132 -2.93 15.46 -1.64
N THR A 133 -2.44 16.59 -1.15
CA THR A 133 -3.20 17.85 -1.10
C THR A 133 -2.60 18.87 -2.05
N LYS A 134 -3.43 19.78 -2.58
CA LYS A 134 -2.91 20.85 -3.43
C LYS A 134 -1.84 21.64 -2.69
N GLY A 135 -0.74 21.90 -3.40
CA GLY A 135 0.21 22.92 -2.96
C GLY A 135 -0.48 24.27 -3.02
N PHE A 136 -0.33 25.09 -1.99
CA PHE A 136 -0.62 26.50 -2.15
C PHE A 136 0.48 27.05 -3.07
N LEU A 137 0.16 27.21 -4.35
CA LEU A 137 0.91 28.13 -5.18
C LEU A 137 0.81 29.47 -4.44
N CYS A 138 1.95 30.00 -4.01
CA CYS A 138 2.04 31.39 -3.59
C CYS A 138 1.74 32.27 -4.81
N SER A 139 0.46 32.46 -5.11
CA SER A 139 -0.03 33.48 -6.05
C SER A 139 -0.05 34.87 -5.39
N ILE A 140 0.52 35.02 -4.18
CA ILE A 140 0.67 36.28 -3.45
C ILE A 140 1.96 37.02 -3.88
N LEU A 141 2.34 36.98 -5.15
CA LEU A 141 3.38 37.85 -5.70
C LEU A 141 2.88 38.74 -6.84
N SER A 142 1.57 39.03 -6.90
CA SER A 142 1.04 40.02 -7.85
C SER A 142 0.25 41.17 -7.23
N LEU A 143 0.26 41.35 -5.91
CA LEU A 143 -0.40 42.49 -5.25
C LEU A 143 0.56 43.61 -4.79
N SER A 144 1.64 43.86 -5.52
CA SER A 144 2.55 45.00 -5.25
C SER A 144 2.44 46.17 -6.24
N TRP A 145 1.39 46.25 -7.06
CA TRP A 145 1.22 47.36 -8.03
C TRP A 145 -0.14 48.08 -7.96
N LEU A 146 -0.84 48.08 -6.82
CA LEU A 146 -2.04 48.92 -6.62
C LEU A 146 -2.01 49.75 -5.33
N VAL A 147 -0.82 50.16 -4.90
CA VAL A 147 -0.62 51.25 -3.96
C VAL A 147 0.57 52.05 -4.45
N ASP A 148 0.33 52.99 -5.38
CA ASP A 148 0.86 54.35 -5.34
C ASP A 148 0.57 55.11 -6.65
N SER A 149 -0.03 56.30 -6.46
CA SER A 149 -0.28 57.43 -7.39
C SER A 149 -1.46 57.35 -8.36
#